data_AF-A0A820EEE6-F1
#
_entry.id   AF-A0A820EEE6-F1
#
_cell.length_a   1.000
_cell.length_b   1.000
_cell.length_c   1.000
_cell.angle_alpha   90.00
_cell.angle_beta   90.00
_cell.angle_gamma   90.00
#
_symmetry.space_group_name_H-M   'P 1'
#
loop_
_entity.id
_entity.type
_entity.pdbx_description
1 polymer ?
#
loop_
_entity_poly.entity_id
_entity_poly.type
_entity_poly.pdbx_seq_one_letter_code
_entity_poly.pdbx_strand_id
1 'polypeptide(L)'
;KATLATDGLIGAMLGPYDRGTGYILLHHVMGGLDGRANAWYYVQGGMGGVSNAIASSARAAGVEIRTNCSVKHIDIRNSKVEGVVLENGEEIKGKIVASNATGYTTFKDLILNDVIQTNTELVELKRHILQMDYSSGTTKINLALSGLPNFLADPNKTNNEFQPHHQCTIHMNSESIPNLHTAYQEALNGKPSKHPLIEMVIPSTLDPTIAPKGCHVALLFTQYTPYRLPNGKQIEINDEYKENYYRTVINEIEQYAPGFEKLII
;
A
#
# COMPACT_ATOMS: atom_id res chain seq x y z
N LYS A 1 -13.62 -19.43 -0.28
CA LYS A 1 -13.05 -19.21 1.07
C LYS A 1 -11.66 -18.60 1.00
N ALA A 2 -10.74 -19.15 0.20
CA ALA A 2 -9.40 -18.60 0.03
C ALA A 2 -9.37 -17.19 -0.60
N THR A 3 -10.20 -16.92 -1.61
CA THR A 3 -10.38 -15.56 -2.13
C THR A 3 -10.85 -14.55 -1.07
N LEU A 4 -11.79 -14.91 -0.17
CA LEU A 4 -12.18 -14.01 0.92
C LEU A 4 -11.06 -13.79 1.94
N ALA A 5 -10.09 -14.72 2.03
CA ALA A 5 -8.96 -14.56 2.91
C ALA A 5 -7.96 -13.53 2.37
N THR A 6 -7.92 -13.25 1.06
CA THR A 6 -7.01 -12.24 0.50
C THR A 6 -7.28 -10.87 1.13
N ASP A 7 -8.54 -10.48 1.24
CA ASP A 7 -8.97 -9.22 1.85
C ASP A 7 -8.64 -9.14 3.35
N GLY A 8 -8.44 -10.28 4.01
CA GLY A 8 -7.98 -10.35 5.40
C GLY A 8 -6.47 -10.34 5.58
N LEU A 9 -5.70 -10.40 4.48
CA LEU A 9 -4.24 -10.53 4.49
C LEU A 9 -3.56 -9.30 3.88
N ILE A 10 -4.21 -8.62 2.92
CA ILE A 10 -3.69 -7.44 2.22
C ILE A 10 -3.00 -6.45 3.17
N GLY A 11 -1.78 -6.03 2.80
CA GLY A 11 -0.96 -5.08 3.54
C GLY A 11 -0.19 -5.67 4.73
N ALA A 12 -0.61 -6.79 5.31
CA ALA A 12 -0.02 -7.35 6.52
C ALA A 12 1.00 -8.47 6.25
N MET A 13 1.99 -8.61 7.12
CA MET A 13 2.87 -9.79 7.19
C MET A 13 2.27 -10.82 8.17
N LEU A 14 1.08 -11.34 7.85
CA LEU A 14 0.34 -12.33 8.66
C LEU A 14 -0.15 -13.46 7.77
N GLY A 15 -0.26 -14.68 8.28
CA GLY A 15 -0.85 -15.81 7.57
C GLY A 15 -2.37 -15.92 7.76
N PRO A 16 -3.07 -16.72 6.93
CA PRO A 16 -4.53 -16.87 6.99
C PRO A 16 -5.06 -17.46 8.30
N TYR A 17 -4.20 -18.07 9.12
CA TYR A 17 -4.55 -18.64 10.42
C TYR A 17 -4.18 -17.74 11.60
N ASP A 18 -3.49 -16.63 11.35
CA ASP A 18 -3.05 -15.72 12.39
C ASP A 18 -4.22 -14.87 12.91
N ARG A 19 -4.17 -14.55 14.20
CA ARG A 19 -5.16 -13.70 14.86
C ARG A 19 -5.03 -12.27 14.32
N GLY A 20 -6.18 -11.60 14.13
CA GLY A 20 -6.23 -10.20 13.67
C GLY A 20 -6.53 -10.03 12.17
N THR A 21 -6.35 -11.07 11.35
CA THR A 21 -6.72 -11.05 9.92
C THR A 21 -8.20 -10.76 9.68
N GLY A 22 -9.08 -11.20 10.59
CA GLY A 22 -10.50 -10.85 10.56
C GLY A 22 -10.80 -9.37 10.75
N TYR A 23 -9.95 -8.62 11.48
CA TYR A 23 -10.08 -7.16 11.61
C TYR A 23 -9.73 -6.47 10.29
N ILE A 24 -8.70 -6.96 9.58
CA ILE A 24 -8.31 -6.45 8.27
C ILE A 24 -9.46 -6.67 7.26
N LEU A 25 -10.04 -7.87 7.26
CA LEU A 25 -11.21 -8.18 6.42
C LEU A 25 -12.38 -7.24 6.75
N LEU A 26 -12.69 -7.05 8.04
CA LEU A 26 -13.74 -6.14 8.48
C LEU A 26 -13.51 -4.72 7.93
N HIS A 27 -12.28 -4.21 8.01
CA HIS A 27 -11.96 -2.87 7.49
C HIS A 27 -12.12 -2.77 5.96
N HIS A 28 -11.84 -3.84 5.22
CA HIS A 28 -12.05 -3.88 3.76
C HIS A 28 -13.54 -3.90 3.37
N VAL A 29 -14.39 -4.49 4.20
CA VAL A 29 -15.83 -4.60 3.88
C VAL A 29 -16.69 -3.53 4.55
N MET A 30 -16.22 -2.86 5.60
CA MET A 30 -17.03 -1.88 6.33
C MET A 30 -17.31 -0.59 5.54
N GLY A 31 -16.48 -0.28 4.54
CA GLY A 31 -16.58 0.94 3.74
C GLY A 31 -17.89 1.04 2.95
N GLY A 32 -18.40 2.25 2.78
CA GLY A 32 -19.59 2.51 1.97
C GLY A 32 -19.64 3.96 1.52
N LEU A 33 -20.27 4.19 0.37
CA LEU A 33 -20.44 5.52 -0.21
C LEU A 33 -21.76 5.57 -0.96
N ASP A 34 -22.44 6.71 -0.91
CA ASP A 34 -23.72 6.98 -1.58
C ASP A 34 -24.83 5.98 -1.23
N GLY A 35 -24.93 5.62 0.05
CA GLY A 35 -25.96 4.71 0.56
C GLY A 35 -25.74 3.24 0.17
N ARG A 36 -24.62 2.91 -0.48
CA ARG A 36 -24.23 1.52 -0.77
C ARG A 36 -23.21 1.05 0.26
N ALA A 37 -23.60 0.06 1.04
CA ALA A 37 -22.71 -0.63 1.96
C ALA A 37 -21.71 -1.50 1.19
N ASN A 38 -20.51 -1.66 1.73
CA ASN A 38 -19.43 -2.51 1.25
C ASN A 38 -18.97 -2.19 -0.18
N ALA A 39 -19.07 -0.92 -0.58
CA ALA A 39 -18.84 -0.48 -1.94
C ALA A 39 -17.48 0.23 -2.11
N TRP A 40 -16.76 -0.18 -3.14
CA TRP A 40 -15.51 0.44 -3.58
C TRP A 40 -15.77 1.29 -4.82
N TYR A 41 -15.10 2.43 -4.89
CA TYR A 41 -15.23 3.36 -6.00
C TYR A 41 -13.86 3.74 -6.55
N TYR A 42 -13.82 3.90 -7.87
CA TYR A 42 -12.65 4.45 -8.55
C TYR A 42 -12.80 5.97 -8.64
N VAL A 43 -11.70 6.66 -8.37
CA VAL A 43 -11.62 8.11 -8.51
C VAL A 43 -11.17 8.40 -9.93
N GLN A 44 -11.99 9.12 -10.69
CA GLN A 44 -11.62 9.57 -12.02
C GLN A 44 -10.35 10.44 -11.97
N GLY A 45 -9.40 10.19 -12.87
CA GLY A 45 -8.05 10.76 -12.86
C GLY A 45 -7.10 10.12 -11.84
N GLY A 46 -7.53 9.07 -11.14
CA GLY A 46 -6.77 8.35 -10.13
C GLY A 46 -6.76 8.99 -8.74
N MET A 47 -6.14 8.30 -7.77
CA MET A 47 -6.16 8.67 -6.35
C MET A 47 -5.56 10.05 -6.03
N GLY A 48 -4.68 10.58 -6.91
CA GLY A 48 -4.16 11.94 -6.78
C GLY A 48 -5.27 13.00 -6.81
N GLY A 49 -6.40 12.73 -7.47
CA GLY A 49 -7.57 13.59 -7.48
C GLY A 49 -8.16 13.85 -6.09
N VAL A 50 -8.17 12.85 -5.21
CA VAL A 50 -8.67 13.00 -3.83
C VAL A 50 -7.78 13.95 -3.04
N SER A 51 -6.46 13.73 -3.07
CA SER A 51 -5.50 14.60 -2.39
C SER A 51 -5.56 16.04 -2.90
N ASN A 52 -5.70 16.23 -4.21
CA ASN A 52 -5.83 17.54 -4.83
C ASN A 52 -7.15 18.23 -4.45
N ALA A 53 -8.26 17.50 -4.37
CA ALA A 53 -9.54 18.03 -3.93
C ALA A 53 -9.50 18.49 -2.46
N ILE A 54 -8.91 17.68 -1.58
CA ILE A 54 -8.69 18.03 -0.16
C ILE A 54 -7.80 19.28 -0.06
N ALA A 55 -6.68 19.32 -0.78
CA ALA A 55 -5.78 20.46 -0.80
C ALA A 55 -6.45 21.74 -1.34
N SER A 56 -7.31 21.62 -2.35
CA SER A 56 -8.05 22.75 -2.91
C SER A 56 -9.08 23.30 -1.93
N SER A 57 -9.82 22.42 -1.25
CA SER A 57 -10.75 22.79 -0.18
C SER A 57 -10.04 23.50 0.98
N ALA A 58 -8.89 22.97 1.42
CA ALA A 58 -8.09 23.59 2.46
C ALA A 58 -7.60 24.99 2.07
N ARG A 59 -7.08 25.16 0.84
CA ARG A 59 -6.66 26.49 0.34
C ARG A 59 -7.84 27.47 0.24
N ALA A 60 -9.01 27.00 -0.19
CA ALA A 60 -10.23 27.83 -0.21
C ALA A 60 -10.65 28.30 1.19
N ALA A 61 -10.34 27.51 2.23
CA ALA A 61 -10.52 27.88 3.63
C ALA A 61 -9.36 28.75 4.20
N GLY A 62 -8.40 29.15 3.38
CA GLY A 62 -7.26 30.01 3.77
C GLY A 62 -6.04 29.26 4.30
N VAL A 63 -5.97 27.93 4.16
CA VAL A 63 -4.80 27.14 4.57
C VAL A 63 -3.65 27.34 3.58
N GLU A 64 -2.46 27.65 4.09
CA GLU A 64 -1.22 27.61 3.33
C GLU A 64 -0.65 26.19 3.30
N ILE A 65 -0.31 25.69 2.10
CA ILE A 65 0.31 24.38 1.91
C ILE A 65 1.70 24.57 1.35
N ARG A 66 2.71 24.18 2.12
CA ARG A 66 4.13 24.26 1.74
C ARG A 66 4.68 22.87 1.47
N THR A 67 5.28 22.68 0.29
CA THR A 67 5.97 21.44 -0.09
C THR A 67 7.49 21.61 0.01
N ASN A 68 8.25 20.50 0.01
CA ASN A 68 9.71 20.53 0.15
C ASN A 68 10.20 21.25 1.43
N CYS A 69 9.37 21.23 2.48
CA CYS A 69 9.62 21.87 3.77
C CYS A 69 9.69 20.78 4.85
N SER A 70 10.76 19.98 4.84
CA SER A 70 10.95 18.91 5.83
C SER A 70 11.06 19.50 7.24
N VAL A 71 10.22 19.02 8.15
CA VAL A 71 10.28 19.39 9.56
C VAL A 71 11.42 18.63 10.23
N LYS A 72 12.31 19.37 10.87
CA LYS A 72 13.43 18.83 11.65
C LYS A 72 12.99 18.39 13.04
N HIS A 73 12.25 19.25 13.75
CA HIS A 73 11.65 18.92 15.04
C HIS A 73 10.47 19.84 15.38
N ILE A 74 9.67 19.42 16.35
CA ILE A 74 8.61 20.21 16.98
C ILE A 74 9.24 21.01 18.12
N ASP A 75 9.05 22.33 18.11
CA ASP A 75 9.58 23.21 19.17
C ASP A 75 8.65 23.17 20.38
N ILE A 76 9.16 22.68 21.50
CA ILE A 76 8.43 22.52 22.76
C ILE A 76 9.24 23.16 23.88
N ARG A 77 8.67 24.18 24.54
CA ARG A 77 9.30 24.91 25.63
C ARG A 77 8.36 24.96 26.83
N ASN A 78 8.89 24.71 28.02
CA ASN A 78 8.10 24.67 29.26
C ASN A 78 6.84 23.79 29.11
N SER A 79 6.99 22.61 28.50
CA SER A 79 5.91 21.65 28.23
C SER A 79 4.79 22.19 27.32
N LYS A 80 5.07 23.20 26.49
CA LYS A 80 4.13 23.78 25.54
C LYS A 80 4.73 23.85 24.14
N VAL A 81 3.95 23.48 23.13
CA VAL A 81 4.33 23.63 21.73
C VAL A 81 4.38 25.12 21.36
N GLU A 82 5.48 25.53 20.73
CA GLU A 82 5.64 26.88 20.16
C GLU A 82 5.64 26.90 18.63
N GLY A 83 5.78 25.73 17.99
CA GLY A 83 5.77 25.60 16.54
C GLY A 83 6.57 24.40 16.04
N VAL A 84 7.14 24.54 14.85
CA VAL A 84 8.06 23.57 14.25
C VAL A 84 9.28 24.28 13.67
N VAL A 85 10.41 23.58 13.65
CA VAL A 85 11.63 24.03 12.99
C VAL A 85 11.88 23.15 11.77
N LEU A 86 12.11 23.77 10.63
CA LEU A 86 12.41 23.08 9.38
C LEU A 86 13.91 22.72 9.28
N GLU A 87 14.27 21.82 8.37
CA GLU A 87 15.67 21.41 8.14
C GLU A 87 16.58 22.57 7.71
N ASN A 88 16.02 23.58 7.03
CA ASN A 88 16.75 24.79 6.65
C ASN A 88 16.94 25.80 7.80
N GLY A 89 16.46 25.49 9.02
CA GLY A 89 16.52 26.34 10.19
C GLY A 89 15.38 27.36 10.33
N GLU A 90 14.44 27.41 9.38
CA GLU A 90 13.26 28.27 9.48
C GLU A 90 12.33 27.81 10.61
N GLU A 91 11.85 28.75 11.42
CA GLU A 91 10.89 28.51 12.48
C GLU A 91 9.48 28.92 12.06
N ILE A 92 8.53 27.98 12.13
CA ILE A 92 7.11 28.25 11.91
C ILE A 92 6.39 28.19 13.25
N LYS A 93 5.95 29.35 13.74
CA LYS A 93 5.26 29.47 15.03
C LYS A 93 3.83 28.96 14.96
N GLY A 94 3.40 28.24 16.00
CA GLY A 94 2.05 27.69 16.10
C GLY A 94 1.70 27.30 17.54
N LYS A 95 0.44 27.52 17.94
CA LYS A 95 -0.05 27.14 19.28
C LYS A 95 -0.40 25.66 19.38
N ILE A 96 -0.60 25.00 18.23
CA ILE A 96 -1.02 23.62 18.09
C ILE A 96 -0.23 23.03 16.93
N VAL A 97 0.27 21.81 17.11
CA VAL A 97 0.87 21.01 16.05
C VAL A 97 0.13 19.68 15.99
N ALA A 98 -0.43 19.37 14.82
CA ALA A 98 -1.02 18.07 14.52
C ALA A 98 -0.09 17.32 13.57
N SER A 99 0.57 16.26 14.07
CA SER A 99 1.49 15.45 13.27
C SER A 99 0.73 14.36 12.52
N ASN A 100 0.82 14.37 11.18
CA ASN A 100 0.37 13.27 10.33
C ASN A 100 1.51 12.30 9.97
N ALA A 101 2.74 12.55 10.46
CA ALA A 101 3.81 11.57 10.35
C ALA A 101 3.48 10.34 11.20
N THR A 102 4.13 9.21 10.92
CA THR A 102 3.94 8.01 11.75
C THR A 102 4.26 8.31 13.22
N GLY A 103 3.62 7.61 14.15
CA GLY A 103 3.96 7.72 15.57
C GLY A 103 5.46 7.47 15.79
N TYR A 104 6.02 6.48 15.10
CA TYR A 104 7.46 6.20 15.10
C TYR A 104 8.29 7.44 14.75
N THR A 105 8.08 8.04 13.57
CA THR A 105 8.81 9.25 13.15
C THR A 105 8.60 10.42 14.10
N THR A 106 7.36 10.63 14.56
CA THR A 106 7.04 11.74 15.47
C THR A 106 7.80 11.61 16.79
N PHE A 107 7.77 10.44 17.44
CA PHE A 107 8.39 10.25 18.75
C PHE A 107 9.88 9.93 18.70
N LYS A 108 10.37 9.38 17.58
CA LYS A 108 11.79 9.09 17.39
C LYS A 108 12.56 10.32 16.95
N ASP A 109 12.06 11.00 15.93
CA ASP A 109 12.83 11.96 15.14
C ASP A 109 12.34 13.40 15.37
N LEU A 110 11.03 13.65 15.46
CA LEU A 110 10.49 15.01 15.53
C LEU A 110 10.34 15.59 16.93
N ILE A 111 10.19 14.77 17.97
CA ILE A 111 10.19 15.22 19.37
C ILE A 111 11.58 15.01 19.95
N LEU A 112 12.18 16.10 20.46
CA LEU A 112 13.51 16.05 21.06
C LEU A 112 13.52 15.19 22.33
N ASN A 113 14.63 14.46 22.56
CA ASN A 113 14.73 13.49 23.65
C ASN A 113 14.67 14.12 25.04
N ASP A 114 15.17 15.34 25.20
CA ASP A 114 15.13 16.10 26.45
C ASP A 114 13.69 16.35 26.90
N VAL A 115 12.78 16.68 25.99
CA VAL A 115 11.34 16.83 26.28
C VAL A 115 10.77 15.52 26.82
N ILE A 116 11.11 14.39 26.20
CA ILE A 116 10.56 13.08 26.55
C ILE A 116 11.10 12.60 27.91
N GLN A 117 12.40 12.75 28.16
CA GLN A 117 13.06 12.27 29.38
C GLN A 117 12.53 12.93 30.65
N THR A 118 11.89 14.09 30.54
CA THR A 118 11.27 14.78 31.69
C THR A 118 9.95 14.15 32.16
N ASN A 119 9.37 13.21 31.40
CA ASN A 119 8.07 12.62 31.70
C ASN A 119 8.09 11.09 31.51
N THR A 120 7.94 10.34 32.60
CA THR A 120 7.96 8.87 32.62
C THR A 120 6.90 8.24 31.71
N GLU A 121 5.70 8.82 31.61
CA GLU A 121 4.64 8.33 30.72
C GLU A 121 5.02 8.48 29.25
N LEU A 122 5.66 9.60 28.88
CA LEU A 122 6.16 9.81 27.52
C LEU A 122 7.31 8.87 27.17
N VAL A 123 8.19 8.57 28.14
CA VAL A 123 9.25 7.58 27.98
C VAL A 123 8.65 6.20 27.69
N GLU A 124 7.65 5.79 28.47
CA GLU A 124 6.98 4.50 28.29
C GLU A 124 6.21 4.44 26.96
N LEU A 125 5.48 5.51 26.61
CA LEU A 125 4.77 5.62 25.34
C LEU A 125 5.73 5.54 24.16
N LYS A 126 6.85 6.27 24.19
CA LYS A 126 7.90 6.19 23.16
C LYS A 126 8.40 4.76 23.04
N ARG A 127 8.70 4.08 24.16
CA ARG A 127 9.14 2.68 24.13
C ARG A 127 8.13 1.78 23.41
N HIS A 128 6.84 1.90 23.72
CA HIS A 128 5.79 1.12 23.06
C HIS A 128 5.71 1.42 21.56
N ILE A 129 5.70 2.70 21.16
CA ILE A 129 5.62 3.12 19.77
C ILE A 129 6.82 2.60 18.96
N LEU A 130 8.03 2.69 19.51
CA LEU A 130 9.24 2.23 18.83
C LEU A 130 9.32 0.71 18.67
N GLN A 131 8.54 -0.03 19.47
CA GLN A 131 8.44 -1.48 19.43
C GLN A 131 7.25 -1.98 18.60
N MET A 132 6.40 -1.09 18.09
CA MET A 132 5.30 -1.47 17.20
C MET A 132 5.86 -2.12 15.93
N ASP A 133 5.27 -3.25 15.55
CA ASP A 133 5.61 -3.94 14.32
C ASP A 133 4.87 -3.30 13.14
N TYR A 134 5.63 -2.72 12.22
CA TYR A 134 5.15 -2.13 10.96
C TYR A 134 5.49 -3.00 9.76
N SER A 135 5.86 -4.27 9.98
CA SER A 135 6.25 -5.17 8.90
C SER A 135 5.09 -5.36 7.92
N SER A 136 5.35 -4.99 6.67
CA SER A 136 4.47 -5.28 5.54
C SER A 136 5.18 -6.23 4.58
N GLY A 137 4.44 -7.17 4.00
CA GLY A 137 4.94 -8.08 2.98
C GLY A 137 4.52 -7.68 1.57
N THR A 138 4.21 -6.41 1.33
CA THR A 138 3.59 -5.95 0.09
C THR A 138 4.61 -5.49 -0.94
N THR A 139 4.42 -5.91 -2.19
CA THR A 139 5.06 -5.29 -3.36
C THR A 139 3.97 -4.79 -4.32
N LYS A 140 4.21 -3.63 -4.93
CA LYS A 140 3.32 -3.06 -5.94
C LYS A 140 4.05 -2.95 -7.27
N ILE A 141 3.46 -3.51 -8.32
CA ILE A 141 3.99 -3.46 -9.69
C ILE A 141 2.93 -2.78 -10.55
N ASN A 142 3.29 -1.66 -11.19
CA ASN A 142 2.38 -0.93 -12.08
C ASN A 142 2.85 -1.18 -13.51
N LEU A 143 1.93 -1.62 -14.37
CA LEU A 143 2.22 -2.00 -15.75
C LEU A 143 1.39 -1.16 -16.71
N ALA A 144 2.03 -0.71 -17.78
CA ALA A 144 1.35 -0.25 -18.98
C ALA A 144 1.17 -1.44 -19.91
N LEU A 145 -0.03 -1.60 -20.46
CA LEU A 145 -0.40 -2.68 -21.36
C LEU A 145 -0.90 -2.11 -22.69
N SER A 146 -0.59 -2.79 -23.79
CA SER A 146 -1.06 -2.53 -25.16
C SER A 146 -2.39 -3.19 -25.49
N GLY A 147 -2.98 -3.91 -24.54
CA GLY A 147 -4.24 -4.62 -24.66
C GLY A 147 -4.67 -5.22 -23.32
N LEU A 148 -5.82 -5.89 -23.31
CA LEU A 148 -6.33 -6.54 -22.11
C LEU A 148 -5.85 -8.00 -22.02
N PRO A 149 -5.57 -8.52 -20.81
CA PRO A 149 -5.29 -9.93 -20.61
C PRO A 149 -6.42 -10.82 -21.16
N ASN A 150 -6.09 -12.03 -21.58
CA ASN A 150 -7.07 -13.03 -21.98
C ASN A 150 -7.01 -14.21 -21.00
N PHE A 151 -7.89 -14.22 -20.01
CA PHE A 151 -7.87 -15.22 -18.95
C PHE A 151 -8.43 -16.57 -19.41
N LEU A 152 -7.78 -17.67 -19.03
CA LEU A 152 -8.22 -19.03 -19.37
C LEU A 152 -9.59 -19.37 -18.78
N ALA A 153 -9.91 -18.84 -17.60
CA ALA A 153 -11.15 -19.13 -16.88
C ALA A 153 -12.38 -18.42 -17.48
N ASP A 154 -12.19 -17.25 -18.11
CA ASP A 154 -13.24 -16.49 -18.79
C ASP A 154 -12.63 -15.77 -20.00
N PRO A 155 -12.44 -16.48 -21.14
CA PRO A 155 -11.73 -15.95 -22.30
C PRO A 155 -12.42 -14.77 -22.97
N ASN A 156 -11.62 -13.94 -23.63
CA ASN A 156 -12.10 -12.75 -24.29
C ASN A 156 -13.05 -13.04 -25.45
N LYS A 157 -14.22 -12.40 -25.43
CA LYS A 157 -15.24 -12.54 -26.49
C LYS A 157 -14.94 -11.65 -27.70
N THR A 158 -14.31 -10.50 -27.47
CA THR A 158 -13.94 -9.51 -28.48
C THR A 158 -12.54 -8.99 -28.21
N ASN A 159 -11.86 -8.53 -29.26
CA ASN A 159 -10.52 -7.95 -29.13
C ASN A 159 -10.62 -6.50 -28.64
N ASN A 160 -9.84 -6.15 -27.62
CA ASN A 160 -9.69 -4.78 -27.08
C ASN A 160 -10.96 -4.11 -26.55
N GLU A 161 -12.00 -4.88 -26.23
CA GLU A 161 -13.11 -4.40 -25.40
C GLU A 161 -13.00 -5.02 -24.00
N PHE A 162 -13.15 -4.21 -22.97
CA PHE A 162 -13.19 -4.72 -21.62
C PHE A 162 -14.48 -5.53 -21.40
N GLN A 163 -14.39 -6.45 -20.45
CA GLN A 163 -15.47 -7.34 -20.05
C GLN A 163 -15.63 -7.22 -18.54
N PRO A 164 -16.73 -7.73 -17.96
CA PRO A 164 -16.99 -7.58 -16.53
C PRO A 164 -15.82 -8.00 -15.63
N HIS A 165 -15.11 -9.09 -15.97
CA HIS A 165 -13.95 -9.55 -15.19
C HIS A 165 -12.74 -8.60 -15.27
N HIS A 166 -12.64 -7.74 -16.27
CA HIS A 166 -11.60 -6.70 -16.36
C HIS A 166 -11.92 -5.45 -15.52
N GLN A 167 -13.13 -5.37 -14.99
CA GLN A 167 -13.62 -4.24 -14.20
C GLN A 167 -13.73 -4.59 -12.70
N CYS A 168 -13.31 -5.78 -12.31
CA CYS A 168 -13.27 -6.21 -10.92
C CYS A 168 -11.83 -6.38 -10.44
N THR A 169 -11.70 -6.73 -9.16
CA THR A 169 -10.46 -7.23 -8.60
C THR A 169 -10.24 -8.68 -9.05
N ILE A 170 -9.05 -8.99 -9.53
CA ILE A 170 -8.66 -10.30 -10.06
C ILE A 170 -7.63 -10.90 -9.11
N HIS A 171 -7.98 -12.00 -8.46
CA HIS A 171 -7.11 -12.66 -7.48
C HIS A 171 -6.52 -13.94 -8.08
N MET A 172 -5.20 -14.07 -8.02
CA MET A 172 -4.45 -15.25 -8.48
C MET A 172 -3.66 -15.85 -7.32
N ASN A 173 -3.32 -17.14 -7.44
CA ASN A 173 -2.69 -17.94 -6.38
C ASN A 173 -3.50 -18.00 -5.07
N SER A 174 -4.82 -17.79 -5.17
CA SER A 174 -5.75 -17.75 -4.03
C SER A 174 -6.79 -18.88 -4.08
N GLU A 175 -6.47 -19.99 -4.76
CA GLU A 175 -7.38 -21.12 -4.95
C GLU A 175 -7.61 -21.88 -3.63
N SER A 176 -6.61 -21.88 -2.74
CA SER A 176 -6.64 -22.59 -1.47
C SER A 176 -5.98 -21.80 -0.33
N ILE A 177 -6.50 -21.96 0.89
CA ILE A 177 -5.89 -21.38 2.10
C ILE A 177 -4.47 -21.94 2.32
N PRO A 178 -4.20 -23.25 2.12
CA PRO A 178 -2.84 -23.77 2.15
C PRO A 178 -1.86 -23.06 1.23
N ASN A 179 -2.26 -22.66 0.02
CA ASN A 179 -1.39 -21.91 -0.90
C ASN A 179 -0.98 -20.56 -0.27
N LEU A 180 -1.95 -19.81 0.25
CA LEU A 180 -1.71 -18.54 0.93
C LEU A 180 -0.82 -18.69 2.17
N HIS A 181 -1.02 -19.77 2.93
CA HIS A 181 -0.19 -20.06 4.09
C HIS A 181 1.24 -20.43 3.70
N THR A 182 1.44 -21.23 2.65
CA THR A 182 2.78 -21.54 2.13
C THR A 182 3.50 -20.27 1.71
N ALA A 183 2.84 -19.39 0.96
CA ALA A 183 3.43 -18.12 0.53
C ALA A 183 3.88 -17.26 1.72
N TYR A 184 3.08 -17.20 2.78
CA TYR A 184 3.44 -16.56 4.04
C TYR A 184 4.66 -17.23 4.72
N GLN A 185 4.69 -18.56 4.82
CA GLN A 185 5.80 -19.29 5.42
C GLN A 185 7.11 -19.08 4.66
N GLU A 186 7.09 -18.99 3.34
CA GLU A 186 8.28 -18.66 2.54
C GLU A 186 8.83 -17.28 2.89
N ALA A 187 7.96 -16.27 3.05
CA ALA A 187 8.37 -14.93 3.46
C ALA A 187 8.91 -14.86 4.88
N LEU A 188 8.33 -15.61 5.82
CA LEU A 188 8.91 -15.73 7.17
C LEU A 188 10.32 -16.31 7.14
N ASN A 189 10.62 -17.16 6.15
CA ASN A 189 11.96 -17.70 5.91
C ASN A 189 12.87 -16.76 5.09
N GLY A 190 12.44 -15.51 4.86
CA GLY A 190 13.22 -14.47 4.20
C GLY A 190 13.25 -14.58 2.67
N LYS A 191 12.32 -15.33 2.06
CA LYS A 191 12.24 -15.49 0.60
C LYS A 191 10.88 -15.00 0.08
N PRO A 192 10.82 -14.21 -1.01
CA PRO A 192 9.57 -14.02 -1.72
C PRO A 192 8.95 -15.36 -2.08
N SER A 193 7.62 -15.45 -2.00
CA SER A 193 6.95 -16.67 -2.43
C SER A 193 7.15 -16.92 -3.93
N LYS A 194 7.28 -18.20 -4.30
CA LYS A 194 7.24 -18.62 -5.71
C LYS A 194 5.84 -18.52 -6.32
N HIS A 195 4.82 -18.59 -5.46
CA HIS A 195 3.41 -18.44 -5.82
C HIS A 195 2.82 -17.30 -4.96
N PRO A 196 3.25 -16.04 -5.18
CA PRO A 196 2.78 -14.93 -4.38
C PRO A 196 1.27 -14.76 -4.59
N LEU A 197 0.56 -14.35 -3.53
CA LEU A 197 -0.79 -13.83 -3.70
C LEU A 197 -0.70 -12.60 -4.61
N ILE A 198 -1.47 -12.60 -5.70
CA ILE A 198 -1.51 -11.50 -6.66
C ILE A 198 -2.94 -11.00 -6.71
N GLU A 199 -3.10 -9.71 -6.43
CA GLU A 199 -4.30 -8.96 -6.69
C GLU A 199 -4.04 -8.00 -7.85
N MET A 200 -4.77 -8.16 -8.94
CA MET A 200 -4.68 -7.31 -10.13
C MET A 200 -5.97 -6.50 -10.28
N VAL A 201 -5.80 -5.21 -10.57
CA VAL A 201 -6.88 -4.34 -11.04
C VAL A 201 -6.46 -3.63 -12.32
N ILE A 202 -7.41 -3.38 -13.21
CA ILE A 202 -7.18 -2.68 -14.48
C ILE A 202 -8.01 -1.39 -14.51
N PRO A 203 -7.69 -0.36 -13.70
CA PRO A 203 -8.55 0.81 -13.51
C PRO A 203 -8.91 1.55 -14.80
N SER A 204 -8.07 1.46 -15.83
CA SER A 204 -8.34 2.08 -17.14
C SER A 204 -9.58 1.55 -17.86
N THR A 205 -10.13 0.40 -17.45
CA THR A 205 -11.41 -0.13 -17.96
C THR A 205 -12.64 0.55 -17.37
N LEU A 206 -12.45 1.30 -16.28
CA LEU A 206 -13.47 2.10 -15.62
C LEU A 206 -13.24 3.60 -15.82
N ASP A 207 -11.97 4.01 -15.92
CA ASP A 207 -11.56 5.38 -16.15
C ASP A 207 -10.66 5.50 -17.39
N PRO A 208 -11.18 5.91 -18.54
CA PRO A 208 -10.38 6.04 -19.76
C PRO A 208 -9.40 7.23 -19.70
N THR A 209 -9.43 8.08 -18.67
CA THR A 209 -8.57 9.27 -18.59
C THR A 209 -7.13 8.97 -18.16
N ILE A 210 -6.89 7.78 -17.61
CA ILE A 210 -5.57 7.38 -17.06
C ILE A 210 -4.75 6.51 -18.02
N ALA A 211 -5.22 6.25 -19.24
CA ALA A 211 -4.50 5.50 -20.25
C ALA A 211 -4.80 6.02 -21.67
N PRO A 212 -3.84 5.97 -22.61
CA PRO A 212 -4.10 6.23 -24.03
C PRO A 212 -5.14 5.24 -24.61
N LYS A 213 -5.81 5.63 -25.71
CA LYS A 213 -6.78 4.77 -26.39
C LYS A 213 -6.13 3.44 -26.81
N GLY A 214 -6.75 2.32 -26.40
CA GLY A 214 -6.27 0.97 -26.70
C GLY A 214 -5.12 0.50 -25.80
N CYS A 215 -4.66 1.34 -24.87
CA CYS A 215 -3.71 0.98 -23.83
C CYS A 215 -4.44 0.88 -22.49
N HIS A 216 -3.84 0.15 -21.56
CA HIS A 216 -4.40 -0.09 -20.24
C HIS A 216 -3.34 0.06 -19.16
N VAL A 217 -3.79 0.44 -17.96
CA VAL A 217 -2.97 0.40 -16.76
C VAL A 217 -3.43 -0.80 -15.95
N ALA A 218 -2.50 -1.72 -15.65
CA ALA A 218 -2.71 -2.81 -14.71
C ALA A 218 -1.88 -2.56 -13.46
N LEU A 219 -2.51 -2.63 -12.29
CA LEU A 219 -1.88 -2.47 -10.99
C LEU A 219 -1.88 -3.82 -10.30
N LEU A 220 -0.71 -4.33 -9.98
CA LEU A 220 -0.52 -5.57 -9.25
C LEU A 220 -0.15 -5.23 -7.82
N PHE A 221 -0.97 -5.69 -6.88
CA PHE A 221 -0.67 -5.74 -5.48
C PHE A 221 -0.33 -7.17 -5.13
N THR A 222 0.94 -7.43 -4.81
CA THR A 222 1.43 -8.78 -4.52
C THR A 222 1.86 -8.88 -3.08
N GLN A 223 1.69 -10.07 -2.51
CA GLN A 223 1.98 -10.30 -1.11
C GLN A 223 2.96 -11.44 -0.84
N TYR A 224 3.62 -11.24 0.30
CA TYR A 224 4.69 -11.97 0.94
C TYR A 224 6.08 -11.77 0.32
N THR A 225 6.45 -10.49 0.15
CA THR A 225 7.82 -10.05 -0.12
C THR A 225 8.47 -9.50 1.16
N PRO A 226 9.37 -10.25 1.82
CA PRO A 226 9.97 -9.80 3.07
C PRO A 226 11.04 -8.71 2.88
N TYR A 227 11.13 -7.80 3.86
CA TYR A 227 12.21 -6.79 3.94
C TYR A 227 13.37 -7.22 4.85
N ARG A 228 13.20 -8.28 5.64
CA ARG A 228 14.17 -8.78 6.60
C ARG A 228 14.26 -10.30 6.55
N LEU A 229 15.46 -10.80 6.77
CA LEU A 229 15.75 -12.22 6.98
C LEU A 229 15.31 -12.65 8.40
N PRO A 230 15.15 -13.96 8.66
CA PRO A 230 14.79 -14.49 9.98
C PRO A 230 15.75 -14.06 11.10
N ASN A 231 17.02 -13.82 10.76
CA ASN A 231 18.04 -13.34 11.70
C ASN A 231 18.00 -11.82 11.93
N GLY A 232 16.99 -11.11 11.41
CA GLY A 232 16.80 -9.68 11.55
C GLY A 232 17.58 -8.81 10.56
N LYS A 233 18.47 -9.38 9.74
CA LYS A 233 19.21 -8.61 8.73
C LYS A 233 18.26 -8.12 7.64
N GLN A 234 18.43 -6.87 7.22
CA GLN A 234 17.67 -6.32 6.10
C GLN A 234 18.05 -7.03 4.80
N ILE A 235 17.05 -7.32 3.96
CA ILE A 235 17.25 -7.83 2.61
C ILE A 235 17.65 -6.65 1.73
N GLU A 236 18.71 -6.83 0.95
CA GLU A 236 19.13 -5.84 -0.04
C GLU A 236 18.17 -5.92 -1.24
N ILE A 237 17.39 -4.86 -1.45
CA ILE A 237 16.46 -4.75 -2.58
C ILE A 237 17.16 -3.98 -3.71
N ASN A 238 17.99 -4.69 -4.46
CA ASN A 238 18.64 -4.17 -5.67
C ASN A 238 17.80 -4.45 -6.92
N ASP A 239 18.24 -3.97 -8.08
CA ASP A 239 17.47 -4.11 -9.32
C ASP A 239 17.38 -5.56 -9.80
N GLU A 240 18.38 -6.39 -9.52
CA GLU A 240 18.34 -7.84 -9.80
C GLU A 240 17.25 -8.54 -8.97
N TYR A 241 17.14 -8.21 -7.68
CA TYR A 241 16.09 -8.74 -6.80
C TYR A 241 14.70 -8.36 -7.31
N LYS A 242 14.52 -7.07 -7.69
CA LYS A 242 13.26 -6.58 -8.25
C LYS A 242 12.91 -7.29 -9.55
N GLU A 243 13.88 -7.44 -10.46
CA GLU A 243 13.69 -8.12 -11.75
C GLU A 243 13.32 -9.59 -11.54
N ASN A 244 14.04 -10.31 -10.67
CA ASN A 244 13.74 -11.71 -10.37
C ASN A 244 12.33 -11.89 -9.78
N TYR A 245 11.92 -10.99 -8.88
CA TYR A 245 10.56 -11.02 -8.35
C TYR A 245 9.51 -10.65 -9.39
N TYR A 246 9.76 -9.61 -10.20
CA TYR A 246 8.91 -9.22 -11.32
C TYR A 246 8.69 -10.41 -12.27
N ARG A 247 9.75 -11.09 -12.69
CA ARG A 247 9.69 -12.29 -13.53
C ARG A 247 8.86 -13.40 -12.89
N THR A 248 8.99 -13.60 -11.58
CA THR A 248 8.18 -14.58 -10.84
C THR A 248 6.70 -14.24 -10.95
N VAL A 249 6.33 -12.98 -10.70
CA VAL A 249 4.94 -12.51 -10.80
C VAL A 249 4.40 -12.63 -12.23
N ILE A 250 5.16 -12.23 -13.25
CA ILE A 250 4.74 -12.35 -14.65
C ILE A 250 4.56 -13.81 -15.07
N ASN A 251 5.49 -14.70 -14.69
CA ASN A 251 5.40 -16.13 -15.00
C ASN A 251 4.16 -16.78 -14.37
N GLU A 252 3.77 -16.35 -13.18
CA GLU A 252 2.54 -16.80 -12.52
C GLU A 252 1.30 -16.28 -13.27
N ILE A 253 1.27 -14.99 -13.65
CA ILE A 253 0.15 -14.43 -14.44
C ILE A 253 0.02 -15.14 -15.79
N GLU A 254 1.11 -15.50 -16.44
CA GLU A 254 1.12 -16.28 -17.69
C GLU A 254 0.39 -17.63 -17.57
N GLN A 255 0.36 -18.24 -16.37
CA GLN A 255 -0.43 -19.47 -16.14
C GLN A 255 -1.94 -19.24 -16.21
N TYR A 256 -2.40 -18.02 -15.91
CA TYR A 256 -3.83 -17.65 -15.91
C TYR A 256 -4.24 -16.93 -17.20
N ALA A 257 -3.33 -16.15 -17.80
CA ALA A 257 -3.54 -15.38 -19.02
C ALA A 257 -2.32 -15.49 -19.97
N PRO A 258 -2.19 -16.60 -20.71
CA PRO A 258 -1.08 -16.80 -21.62
C PRO A 258 -0.92 -15.66 -22.65
N GLY A 259 0.30 -15.16 -22.80
CA GLY A 259 0.63 -14.02 -23.65
C GLY A 259 0.51 -12.66 -22.95
N PHE A 260 0.24 -12.62 -21.65
CA PHE A 260 0.21 -11.38 -20.85
C PHE A 260 1.50 -10.57 -20.97
N GLU A 261 2.67 -11.20 -20.92
CA GLU A 261 3.96 -10.53 -21.01
C GLU A 261 4.10 -9.72 -22.31
N LYS A 262 3.54 -10.23 -23.41
CA LYS A 262 3.55 -9.56 -24.72
C LYS A 262 2.70 -8.30 -24.75
N LEU A 263 1.78 -8.14 -23.80
CA LEU A 263 0.96 -6.94 -23.68
C LEU A 263 1.73 -5.80 -23.02
N ILE A 264 2.76 -6.08 -22.22
CA ILE A 264 3.48 -5.08 -21.43
C ILE A 264 4.32 -4.19 -22.36
N ILE A 265 4.23 -2.87 -22.17
CA ILE A 265 4.93 -1.83 -22.97
C ILE A 265 5.75 -0.87 -22.12
#